data_AF-A0A7C3QPQ8-F1
#
_entry.id   AF-A0A7C3QPQ8-F1
#
_cell.length_a   1.000
_cell.length_b   1.000
_cell.length_c   1.000
_cell.angle_alpha   90.00
_cell.angle_beta   90.00
_cell.angle_gamma   90.00
#
_symmetry.space_group_name_H-M   'P 1'
#
loop_
_entity.id
_entity.type
_entity.pdbx_description
1 polymer ?
#
loop_
_entity_poly.entity_id
_entity_poly.type
_entity_poly.pdbx_seq_one_letter_code
_entity_poly.pdbx_strand_id
1 'polypeptide(L)'
;PDLLTTVALNRLTEPYRPLLELCRLLVDGLAPSAGSGTAPGFLIDMDRVFERYVTRGIVKGFEDRPDAVLVQPFCRTIEARAEQPAVDMRPDVVLRDGDRFTTVIDAKWKRLPGFRLLTDDLYQVLAYGTVLGAPRAVLVYPGRRERVWKYRWERSPVEVEVRTVCVVGARERCERSLQRLVEALG
;
A
#
# COMPACT_ATOMS: atom_id res chain seq x y z
N PRO A 1 -10.44 0.13 -26.31
CA PRO A 1 -9.38 -0.24 -25.34
C PRO A 1 -8.09 0.58 -25.52
N ASP A 2 -7.57 0.72 -26.75
CA ASP A 2 -6.26 1.31 -27.03
C ASP A 2 -6.14 2.85 -26.98
N LEU A 3 -7.24 3.58 -27.00
CA LEU A 3 -7.17 5.06 -27.04
C LEU A 3 -6.63 5.67 -25.74
N LEU A 4 -6.94 5.11 -24.56
CA LEU A 4 -6.54 5.67 -23.25
C LEU A 4 -5.09 5.34 -22.84
N THR A 5 -4.54 4.26 -23.38
CA THR A 5 -3.13 3.86 -23.23
C THR A 5 -2.21 4.72 -24.11
N THR A 6 -2.73 5.29 -25.20
CA THR A 6 -1.96 6.08 -26.17
C THR A 6 -1.90 7.58 -25.83
N VAL A 7 -2.73 8.07 -24.89
CA VAL A 7 -2.69 9.48 -24.45
C VAL A 7 -1.47 9.73 -23.56
N ALA A 8 -0.40 10.25 -24.16
CA ALA A 8 0.75 10.80 -23.45
C ALA A 8 0.36 12.11 -22.75
N LEU A 9 0.65 12.20 -21.45
CA LEU A 9 0.40 13.40 -20.67
C LEU A 9 1.35 14.52 -21.13
N ASN A 10 0.79 15.50 -21.83
CA ASN A 10 1.43 16.74 -22.23
C ASN A 10 0.70 17.95 -21.62
N ARG A 11 1.23 19.16 -21.86
CA ARG A 11 0.69 20.43 -21.35
C ARG A 11 -0.80 20.67 -21.65
N LEU A 12 -1.34 20.10 -22.73
CA LEU A 12 -2.75 20.23 -23.11
C LEU A 12 -3.64 19.20 -22.43
N THR A 13 -3.10 18.03 -22.10
CA THR A 13 -3.84 16.93 -21.45
C THR A 13 -3.71 16.91 -19.93
N GLU A 14 -2.77 17.67 -19.35
CA GLU A 14 -2.52 17.74 -17.91
C GLU A 14 -3.78 18.09 -17.09
N PRO A 15 -4.64 19.05 -17.49
CA PRO A 15 -5.87 19.35 -16.76
C PRO A 15 -6.87 18.18 -16.77
N TYR A 16 -6.79 17.30 -17.77
CA TYR A 16 -7.65 16.13 -17.91
C TYR A 16 -7.09 14.89 -17.21
N ARG A 17 -5.91 14.98 -16.56
CA ARG A 17 -5.30 13.86 -15.84
C ARG A 17 -6.27 13.15 -14.89
N PRO A 18 -7.08 13.83 -14.05
CA PRO A 18 -8.02 13.15 -13.16
C PRO A 18 -9.10 12.37 -13.92
N LEU A 19 -9.58 12.93 -15.03
CA LEU A 19 -10.58 12.27 -15.88
C LEU A 19 -9.98 11.07 -16.62
N LEU A 20 -8.75 11.19 -17.14
CA LEU A 20 -8.04 10.09 -17.79
C LEU A 20 -7.70 8.97 -16.80
N GLU A 21 -7.32 9.29 -15.56
CA GLU A 21 -7.13 8.30 -14.50
C GLU A 21 -8.44 7.58 -14.16
N LEU A 22 -9.56 8.31 -14.09
CA LEU A 22 -10.88 7.71 -13.89
C LEU A 22 -11.29 6.81 -15.06
N CYS A 23 -11.08 7.24 -16.30
CA CYS A 23 -11.38 6.43 -17.48
C CYS A 23 -10.52 5.17 -17.55
N ARG A 24 -9.22 5.25 -17.20
CA ARG A 24 -8.33 4.09 -17.13
C ARG A 24 -8.79 3.10 -16.06
N LEU A 25 -9.11 3.61 -14.86
CA LEU A 25 -9.72 2.80 -13.82
C LEU A 25 -10.95 2.10 -14.39
N LEU A 26 -11.94 2.84 -14.89
CA LEU A 26 -13.19 2.31 -15.45
C LEU A 26 -12.97 1.24 -16.52
N VAL A 27 -11.97 1.38 -17.39
CA VAL A 27 -11.67 0.38 -18.43
C VAL A 27 -11.02 -0.87 -17.85
N ASP A 28 -10.07 -0.74 -16.94
CA ASP A 28 -9.31 -1.88 -16.37
C ASP A 28 -10.20 -2.86 -15.58
N GLY A 29 -11.33 -2.39 -15.07
CA GLY A 29 -12.30 -3.17 -14.30
C GLY A 29 -13.60 -3.48 -15.03
N LEU A 30 -13.75 -3.17 -16.32
CA LEU A 30 -14.89 -3.67 -17.09
C LEU A 30 -14.76 -5.19 -17.23
N ALA A 31 -15.53 -5.92 -16.42
CA ALA A 31 -15.70 -7.36 -16.61
C ALA A 31 -16.75 -7.60 -17.71
N PRO A 32 -16.61 -8.62 -18.57
CA PRO A 32 -17.69 -9.04 -19.45
C PRO A 32 -18.89 -9.44 -18.59
N SER A 33 -19.99 -8.69 -18.65
CA SER A 33 -21.24 -9.08 -18.03
C SER A 33 -21.82 -10.25 -18.83
N ALA A 34 -21.73 -11.48 -18.29
CA ALA A 34 -22.43 -12.62 -18.85
C ALA A 34 -23.93 -12.49 -18.59
N GLY A 35 -24.67 -11.87 -19.52
CA GLY A 35 -26.13 -11.88 -19.53
C GLY A 35 -26.79 -10.62 -20.08
N SER A 36 -27.79 -10.82 -20.93
CA SER A 36 -28.67 -9.78 -21.45
C SER A 36 -29.45 -9.11 -20.31
N GLY A 37 -29.01 -7.93 -19.87
CA GLY A 37 -29.81 -7.05 -19.01
C GLY A 37 -29.18 -6.62 -17.67
N THR A 38 -27.92 -6.92 -17.39
CA THR A 38 -27.23 -6.37 -16.22
C THR A 38 -26.32 -5.21 -16.63
N ALA A 39 -26.46 -4.07 -15.96
CA ALA A 39 -25.59 -2.91 -16.16
C ALA A 39 -24.12 -3.34 -16.07
N PRO A 40 -23.21 -2.76 -16.88
CA PRO A 40 -21.79 -3.11 -16.84
C PRO A 40 -21.25 -2.96 -15.42
N GLY A 41 -20.93 -4.09 -14.80
CA GLY A 41 -20.29 -4.15 -13.50
C GLY A 41 -18.83 -3.77 -13.63
N PHE A 42 -18.36 -2.90 -12.74
CA PHE A 42 -16.97 -2.49 -12.69
C PHE A 42 -16.27 -3.14 -11.48
N LEU A 43 -15.24 -3.95 -11.74
CA LEU A 43 -14.40 -4.59 -10.73
C LEU A 43 -13.16 -3.72 -10.46
N ILE A 44 -13.16 -3.01 -9.34
CA ILE A 44 -11.98 -2.28 -8.87
C ILE A 44 -11.08 -3.24 -8.09
N ASP A 45 -9.80 -3.28 -8.45
CA ASP A 45 -8.75 -3.83 -7.60
C ASP A 45 -8.56 -2.92 -6.37
N MET A 46 -9.30 -3.24 -5.31
CA MET A 46 -9.31 -2.45 -4.08
C MET A 46 -8.01 -2.55 -3.29
N ASP A 47 -7.24 -3.64 -3.46
CA ASP A 47 -5.91 -3.75 -2.86
C ASP A 47 -5.01 -2.64 -3.43
N ARG A 48 -4.92 -2.51 -4.77
CA ARG A 48 -4.13 -1.45 -5.42
C ARG A 48 -4.63 -0.04 -5.11
N VAL A 49 -5.94 0.16 -5.04
CA VAL A 49 -6.50 1.48 -4.71
C VAL A 49 -6.11 1.88 -3.29
N PHE A 50 -6.20 0.96 -2.34
CA PHE A 50 -5.86 1.23 -0.95
C PHE A 50 -4.35 1.43 -0.76
N GLU A 51 -3.53 0.59 -1.38
CA GLU A 51 -2.07 0.74 -1.41
C GLU A 51 -1.67 2.13 -1.91
N ARG A 52 -2.22 2.56 -3.06
CA ARG A 52 -1.93 3.89 -3.63
C ARG A 52 -2.42 5.02 -2.74
N TYR A 53 -3.57 4.86 -2.10
CA TYR A 53 -4.11 5.86 -1.17
C TYR A 53 -3.17 6.07 0.02
N VAL A 54 -2.72 4.99 0.65
CA VAL A 54 -1.77 5.04 1.78
C VAL A 54 -0.42 5.59 1.32
N THR A 55 0.12 5.06 0.22
CA THR A 55 1.40 5.48 -0.36
C THR A 55 1.43 6.97 -0.69
N ARG A 56 0.40 7.48 -1.38
CA ARG A 56 0.30 8.92 -1.70
C ARG A 56 0.23 9.78 -0.43
N GLY A 57 -0.47 9.30 0.61
CA GLY A 57 -0.50 9.96 1.91
C GLY A 57 0.87 10.08 2.55
N ILE A 58 1.62 8.97 2.57
CA ILE A 58 2.98 8.93 3.13
C ILE A 58 3.91 9.84 2.33
N VAL A 59 3.95 9.71 1.00
CA VAL A 59 4.81 10.56 0.14
C VAL A 59 4.52 12.04 0.36
N LYS A 60 3.24 12.43 0.41
CA LYS A 60 2.85 13.82 0.68
C LYS A 60 3.30 14.27 2.07
N GLY A 61 3.15 13.42 3.08
CA GLY A 61 3.52 13.74 4.45
C GLY A 61 5.02 13.86 4.71
N PHE A 62 5.84 13.33 3.80
CA PHE A 62 7.31 13.42 3.83
C PHE A 62 7.84 14.30 2.70
N GLU A 63 7.04 15.24 2.18
CA GLU A 63 7.43 16.10 1.06
C GLU A 63 8.67 16.95 1.34
N ASP A 64 8.92 17.31 2.60
CA ASP A 64 10.13 18.02 3.05
C ASP A 64 11.39 17.14 3.06
N ARG A 65 11.23 15.81 3.00
CA ARG A 65 12.33 14.82 2.98
C ARG A 65 12.01 13.69 1.99
N PRO A 66 11.92 13.97 0.67
CA PRO A 66 11.49 12.98 -0.31
C PRO A 66 12.43 11.77 -0.38
N ASP A 67 13.73 11.97 -0.12
CA ASP A 67 14.73 10.91 -0.10
C ASP A 67 14.53 9.91 1.04
N ALA A 68 13.74 10.25 2.06
CA ALA A 68 13.43 9.37 3.19
C ALA A 68 12.36 8.32 2.85
N VAL A 69 11.70 8.41 1.70
CA VAL A 69 10.61 7.50 1.29
C VAL A 69 10.98 6.74 0.02
N LEU A 70 11.03 5.41 0.10
CA LEU A 70 11.15 4.52 -1.05
C LEU A 70 9.79 3.85 -1.32
N VAL A 71 9.25 4.07 -2.51
CA VAL A 71 7.99 3.45 -2.94
C VAL A 71 8.29 2.15 -3.67
N GLN A 72 7.66 1.07 -3.23
CA GLN A 72 7.75 -0.26 -3.81
C GLN A 72 9.19 -0.77 -4.07
N PRO A 73 10.14 -0.61 -3.12
CA PRO A 73 11.51 -1.03 -3.34
C PRO A 73 11.58 -2.54 -3.58
N PHE A 74 12.46 -2.93 -4.50
CA PHE A 74 12.60 -4.32 -4.92
C PHE A 74 13.82 -4.97 -4.27
N CYS A 75 13.62 -6.10 -3.61
CA CYS A 75 14.68 -6.94 -3.07
C CYS A 75 14.50 -8.36 -3.58
N ARG A 76 15.58 -8.99 -4.05
CA ARG A 76 15.58 -10.36 -4.58
C ARG A 76 16.61 -11.20 -3.84
N THR A 77 16.27 -12.45 -3.52
CA THR A 77 17.23 -13.39 -2.93
C THR A 77 18.43 -13.60 -3.84
N ILE A 78 19.62 -13.65 -3.27
CA ILE A 78 20.90 -13.69 -4.00
C ILE A 78 21.13 -15.07 -4.66
N GLU A 79 20.66 -16.15 -4.05
CA GLU A 79 20.79 -17.51 -4.58
C GLU A 79 19.48 -18.28 -4.48
N ALA A 80 19.11 -18.96 -5.57
CA ALA A 80 18.11 -20.01 -5.54
C ALA A 80 18.81 -21.33 -5.83
N ARG A 81 18.86 -22.24 -4.85
CA ARG A 81 19.43 -23.58 -5.02
C ARG A 81 18.38 -24.52 -5.60
N ALA A 82 18.84 -25.56 -6.31
CA ALA A 82 18.02 -26.66 -6.81
C ALA A 82 16.90 -26.25 -7.78
N GLU A 83 17.21 -25.43 -8.79
CA GLU A 83 16.31 -25.05 -9.90
C GLU A 83 15.05 -24.26 -9.49
N GLN A 84 14.97 -23.79 -8.24
CA GLN A 84 13.88 -22.92 -7.80
C GLN A 84 14.11 -21.48 -8.25
N PRO A 85 13.04 -20.68 -8.45
CA PRO A 85 13.18 -19.26 -8.71
C PRO A 85 13.63 -18.49 -7.47
N ALA A 86 14.31 -17.36 -7.68
CA ALA A 86 14.58 -16.41 -6.62
C ALA A 86 13.27 -15.85 -6.03
N VAL A 87 13.26 -15.56 -4.73
CA VAL A 87 12.12 -14.96 -4.06
C VAL A 87 12.24 -13.45 -4.13
N ASP A 88 11.21 -12.81 -4.69
CA ASP A 88 11.09 -11.37 -4.76
C ASP A 88 10.31 -10.84 -3.55
N MET A 89 10.86 -9.82 -2.91
CA MET A 89 10.25 -9.07 -1.82
C MET A 89 10.06 -7.63 -2.25
N ARG A 90 8.82 -7.15 -2.12
CA ARG A 90 8.42 -5.81 -2.55
C ARG A 90 7.41 -5.23 -1.57
N PRO A 91 7.86 -4.65 -0.45
CA PRO A 91 6.97 -3.88 0.43
C PRO A 91 6.43 -2.65 -0.30
N ASP A 92 5.26 -2.15 0.09
CA ASP A 92 4.63 -1.00 -0.58
C ASP A 92 5.43 0.29 -0.37
N VAL A 93 5.91 0.53 0.85
CA VAL A 93 6.74 1.69 1.19
C VAL A 93 7.81 1.31 2.21
N VAL A 94 9.01 1.87 2.07
CA VAL A 94 10.08 1.79 3.07
C VAL A 94 10.54 3.18 3.41
N LEU A 95 10.62 3.48 4.70
CA LEU A 95 11.22 4.69 5.22
C LEU A 95 12.68 4.45 5.55
N ARG A 96 13.52 5.45 5.33
CA ARG A 96 14.94 5.42 5.65
C ARG A 96 15.44 6.72 6.25
N ASP A 97 16.52 6.61 6.99
CA ASP A 97 17.31 7.72 7.52
C ASP A 97 18.74 7.55 7.00
N GLY A 98 19.12 8.38 6.02
CA GLY A 98 20.31 8.17 5.21
C GLY A 98 20.27 6.82 4.49
N ASP A 99 21.25 5.96 4.79
CA ASP A 99 21.37 4.62 4.21
C ASP A 99 20.69 3.52 5.03
N ARG A 100 20.12 3.85 6.20
CA ARG A 100 19.48 2.87 7.09
C ARG A 100 17.97 2.83 6.88
N PHE A 101 17.44 1.67 6.50
CA PHE A 101 15.99 1.43 6.50
C PHE A 101 15.47 1.43 7.94
N THR A 102 14.42 2.22 8.20
CA THR A 102 13.86 2.42 9.55
C THR A 102 12.52 1.75 9.72
N THR A 103 11.65 1.82 8.70
CA THR A 103 10.29 1.30 8.78
C THR A 103 9.87 0.69 7.44
N VAL A 104 9.38 -0.53 7.47
CA VAL A 104 8.65 -1.13 6.34
C VAL A 104 7.15 -0.86 6.53
N ILE A 105 6.45 -0.44 5.48
CA ILE A 105 4.99 -0.28 5.48
C ILE A 105 4.38 -1.13 4.37
N ASP A 106 3.31 -1.84 4.70
CA ASP A 106 2.53 -2.64 3.78
C ASP A 106 1.03 -2.44 4.08
N ALA A 107 0.26 -2.15 3.04
CA ALA A 107 -1.16 -1.81 3.10
C ALA A 107 -2.00 -2.96 2.53
N LYS A 108 -2.97 -3.44 3.32
CA LYS A 108 -3.84 -4.56 2.92
C LYS A 108 -5.30 -4.14 2.91
N TRP A 109 -6.01 -4.36 1.80
CA TRP A 109 -7.46 -4.16 1.75
C TRP A 109 -8.21 -5.37 2.35
N LYS A 110 -8.09 -5.52 3.66
CA LYS A 110 -8.76 -6.61 4.40
C LYS A 110 -9.50 -6.05 5.60
N ARG A 111 -10.70 -6.58 5.86
CA ARG A 111 -11.40 -6.29 7.11
C ARG A 111 -10.77 -7.12 8.23
N LEU A 112 -10.18 -6.44 9.20
CA LEU A 112 -9.64 -7.08 10.40
C LEU A 112 -10.76 -7.81 11.16
N PRO A 113 -10.69 -9.15 11.28
CA PRO A 113 -11.62 -9.87 12.14
C PRO A 113 -11.34 -9.47 13.59
N GLY A 114 -12.37 -9.15 14.36
CA GLY A 114 -12.22 -8.55 15.69
C GLY A 114 -11.31 -9.30 16.67
N PHE A 115 -11.17 -10.63 16.50
CA PHE A 115 -10.42 -11.52 17.39
C PHE A 115 -9.48 -12.51 16.69
N ARG A 116 -9.33 -12.48 15.36
CA ARG A 116 -8.44 -13.42 14.65
C ARG A 116 -7.16 -12.73 14.20
N LEU A 117 -6.04 -13.41 14.46
CA LEU A 117 -4.72 -13.01 14.01
C LEU A 117 -4.65 -13.11 12.49
N LEU A 118 -4.16 -12.05 11.83
CA LEU A 118 -3.80 -12.07 10.41
C LEU A 118 -2.36 -12.53 10.27
N THR A 119 -2.15 -13.82 10.49
CA THR A 119 -0.82 -14.40 10.68
C THR A 119 0.07 -14.24 9.44
N ASP A 120 -0.50 -14.41 8.23
CA ASP A 120 0.27 -14.33 6.98
C ASP A 120 0.81 -12.92 6.72
N ASP A 121 -0.02 -11.90 6.96
CA ASP A 121 0.38 -10.49 6.78
C ASP A 121 1.48 -10.12 7.80
N LEU A 122 1.39 -10.62 9.03
CA LEU A 122 2.43 -10.42 10.06
C LEU A 122 3.76 -11.08 9.64
N TYR A 123 3.72 -12.32 9.15
CA TYR A 123 4.91 -13.03 8.71
C TYR A 123 5.57 -12.37 7.50
N GLN A 124 4.76 -11.86 6.56
CA GLN A 124 5.25 -11.12 5.40
C GLN A 124 6.06 -9.89 5.82
N VAL A 125 5.52 -9.03 6.70
CA VAL A 125 6.23 -7.81 7.09
C VAL A 125 7.38 -8.08 8.05
N LEU A 126 7.33 -9.17 8.84
CA LEU A 126 8.49 -9.64 9.60
C LEU A 126 9.64 -10.06 8.68
N ALA A 127 9.34 -10.78 7.60
CA ALA A 127 10.34 -11.14 6.60
C ALA A 127 10.95 -9.90 5.96
N TYR A 128 10.12 -8.92 5.58
CA TYR A 128 10.61 -7.64 5.04
C TYR A 128 11.50 -6.89 6.02
N GLY A 129 11.06 -6.70 7.26
CA GLY A 129 11.84 -6.02 8.29
C GLY A 129 13.18 -6.72 8.54
N THR A 130 13.19 -8.05 8.54
CA THR A 130 14.41 -8.85 8.73
C THR A 130 15.37 -8.71 7.56
N VAL A 131 14.89 -8.87 6.32
CA VAL A 131 15.73 -8.80 5.11
C VAL A 131 16.28 -7.40 4.87
N LEU A 132 15.49 -6.36 5.17
CA LEU A 132 15.90 -4.97 5.01
C LEU A 132 16.63 -4.42 6.25
N GLY A 133 16.71 -5.16 7.36
CA GLY A 133 17.28 -4.65 8.61
C GLY A 133 16.49 -3.49 9.22
N ALA A 134 15.20 -3.35 8.88
CA ALA A 134 14.34 -2.31 9.43
C ALA A 134 13.77 -2.76 10.79
N PRO A 135 14.01 -2.02 11.90
CA PRO A 135 13.55 -2.42 13.23
C PRO A 135 12.04 -2.28 13.44
N ARG A 136 11.34 -1.62 12.51
CA ARG A 136 9.89 -1.40 12.57
C ARG A 136 9.22 -1.86 11.29
N ALA A 137 8.08 -2.50 11.44
CA ALA A 137 7.15 -2.83 10.36
C ALA A 137 5.76 -2.31 10.70
N VAL A 138 5.04 -1.74 9.74
CA VAL A 138 3.70 -1.20 9.91
C VAL A 138 2.75 -1.82 8.89
N LEU A 139 1.77 -2.56 9.38
CA LEU A 139 0.65 -3.01 8.57
C LEU A 139 -0.48 -1.99 8.64
N VAL A 140 -0.96 -1.55 7.49
CA VAL A 140 -2.05 -0.59 7.38
C VAL A 140 -3.28 -1.30 6.81
N TYR A 141 -4.41 -1.19 7.51
CA TYR A 141 -5.69 -1.77 7.09
C TYR A 141 -6.78 -0.69 6.99
N PRO A 142 -7.80 -0.87 6.13
CA PRO A 142 -8.96 -0.02 6.13
C PRO A 142 -9.83 -0.27 7.37
N GLY A 143 -10.36 0.80 7.96
CA GLY A 143 -11.24 0.72 9.13
C GLY A 143 -12.34 1.78 9.16
N ARG A 144 -13.32 1.57 10.04
CA ARG A 144 -14.30 2.62 10.40
C ARG A 144 -13.77 3.56 11.47
N ARG A 145 -12.80 3.10 12.25
CA ARG A 145 -12.15 3.83 13.35
C ARG A 145 -10.65 3.54 13.29
N GLU A 146 -9.87 4.44 13.86
CA GLU A 146 -8.45 4.24 14.07
C GLU A 146 -8.24 3.29 15.24
N ARG A 147 -7.33 2.35 15.04
CA ARG A 147 -6.91 1.35 16.02
C ARG A 147 -5.43 1.13 15.80
N VAL A 148 -4.70 0.94 16.89
CA VAL A 148 -3.27 0.66 16.87
C VAL A 148 -3.00 -0.44 17.90
N TRP A 149 -2.23 -1.45 17.50
CA TRP A 149 -1.66 -2.42 18.43
C TRP A 149 -0.33 -2.92 17.89
N LYS A 150 0.48 -3.52 18.77
CA LYS A 150 1.86 -3.88 18.47
C LYS A 150 2.13 -5.34 18.84
N TYR A 151 2.97 -5.97 18.06
CA TYR A 151 3.53 -7.29 18.32
C TYR A 151 5.04 -7.16 18.46
N ARG A 152 5.56 -7.76 19.53
CA ARG A 152 6.99 -7.92 19.77
C ARG A 152 7.24 -9.39 20.04
N TRP A 153 8.34 -9.90 19.52
CA TRP A 153 8.82 -11.25 19.78
C TRP A 153 10.16 -11.15 20.48
N GLU A 154 10.40 -11.99 21.49
CA GLU A 154 11.62 -11.95 22.29
C GLU A 154 12.90 -12.12 21.44
N ARG A 155 12.82 -12.86 20.34
CA ARG A 155 13.95 -13.19 19.46
C ARG A 155 13.96 -12.42 18.13
N SER A 156 13.13 -11.41 17.96
CA SER A 156 13.09 -10.59 16.75
C SER A 156 13.44 -9.14 17.06
N PRO A 157 14.35 -8.51 16.30
CA PRO A 157 14.60 -7.07 16.43
C PRO A 157 13.48 -6.22 15.78
N VAL A 158 12.55 -6.85 15.05
CA VAL A 158 11.48 -6.17 14.32
C VAL A 158 10.22 -6.07 15.20
N GLU A 159 9.82 -4.84 15.52
CA GLU A 159 8.51 -4.54 16.08
C GLU A 159 7.48 -4.41 14.94
N VAL A 160 6.38 -5.15 15.02
CA VAL A 160 5.28 -5.03 14.04
C VAL A 160 4.14 -4.26 14.67
N GLU A 161 3.77 -3.16 14.04
CA GLU A 161 2.65 -2.32 14.42
C GLU A 161 1.52 -2.50 13.42
N VAL A 162 0.31 -2.74 13.91
CA VAL A 162 -0.88 -2.83 13.07
C VAL A 162 -1.74 -1.59 13.30
N ARG A 163 -2.07 -0.89 12.21
CA ARG A 163 -2.88 0.32 12.22
C ARG A 163 -4.10 0.17 11.32
N THR A 164 -5.21 0.77 11.76
CA THR A 164 -6.36 1.01 10.88
C THR A 164 -6.49 2.46 10.52
N VAL A 165 -6.60 2.77 9.22
CA VAL A 165 -6.90 4.11 8.71
C VAL A 165 -8.37 4.19 8.36
N CYS A 166 -9.00 5.31 8.68
CA CYS A 166 -10.39 5.47 8.35
C CYS A 166 -10.60 5.76 6.86
N VAL A 167 -11.42 4.92 6.22
CA VAL A 167 -11.81 5.05 4.79
C VAL A 167 -13.32 5.19 4.60
N VAL A 168 -14.07 5.45 5.69
CA VAL A 168 -15.53 5.58 5.68
C VAL A 168 -15.97 6.85 6.38
N GLY A 169 -16.83 7.63 5.71
CA GLY A 169 -17.40 8.87 6.20
C GLY A 169 -16.96 10.08 5.37
N ALA A 170 -17.04 11.27 5.97
CA ALA A 170 -16.66 12.53 5.34
C ALA A 170 -15.17 12.53 4.94
N ARG A 171 -14.85 13.21 3.84
CA ARG A 171 -13.50 13.27 3.26
C ARG A 171 -12.47 13.78 4.26
N GLU A 172 -12.80 14.83 5.00
CA GLU A 172 -11.94 15.47 5.99
C GLU A 172 -11.63 14.52 7.15
N ARG A 173 -12.51 13.57 7.43
CA ARG A 173 -12.28 12.54 8.44
C ARG A 173 -11.26 11.51 7.96
N CYS A 174 -11.39 11.05 6.72
CA CYS A 174 -10.44 10.11 6.12
C CYS A 174 -9.05 10.75 5.95
N GLU A 175 -8.99 11.99 5.47
CA GLU A 175 -7.73 12.75 5.32
C GLU A 175 -7.02 12.96 6.67
N ARG A 176 -7.74 13.36 7.73
CA ARG A 176 -7.16 13.45 9.08
C ARG A 176 -6.66 12.10 9.60
N SER A 177 -7.37 11.03 9.28
CA SER A 177 -6.97 9.67 9.68
C SER A 177 -5.66 9.25 9.03
N LEU A 178 -5.51 9.55 7.74
CA LEU A 178 -4.27 9.33 6.98
C LEU A 178 -3.14 10.23 7.49
N GLN A 179 -3.42 11.50 7.81
CA GLN A 179 -2.43 12.41 8.38
C GLN A 179 -1.86 11.90 9.71
N ARG A 180 -2.70 11.37 10.61
CA ARG A 180 -2.22 10.74 11.86
C ARG A 180 -1.41 9.48 11.65
N LEU A 181 -1.65 8.74 10.55
CA LEU A 181 -0.77 7.63 10.17
C LEU A 181 0.62 8.19 9.86
N VAL A 182 0.71 9.22 9.00
CA VAL A 182 1.99 9.87 8.63
C VAL A 182 2.71 10.43 9.85
N GLU A 183 2.02 11.17 10.71
CA GLU A 183 2.61 11.77 11.92
C GLU A 183 3.22 10.73 12.86
N ALA A 184 2.72 9.50 12.85
CA ALA A 184 3.28 8.41 13.65
C ALA A 184 4.37 7.59 12.93
N LEU A 185 4.63 7.88 11.67
CA LEU A 185 5.71 7.30 10.88
C LEU A 185 6.98 8.15 10.91
N GLY A 186 6.83 9.47 11.06
CA GLY A 186 7.94 10.43 11.25
C GLY A 186 8.52 10.41 12.65
#